data_AF-A0A3M0XM12-F1
#
_entry.id   AF-A0A3M0XM12-F1
#
_cell.length_a   1.000
_cell.length_b   1.000
_cell.length_c   1.000
_cell.angle_alpha   90.00
_cell.angle_beta   90.00
_cell.angle_gamma   90.00
#
_symmetry.space_group_name_H-M   'P 1'
#
loop_
_entity.id
_entity.type
_entity.pdbx_description
1 polymer ?
#
loop_
_entity_poly.entity_id
_entity_poly.type
_entity_poly.pdbx_seq_one_letter_code
_entity_poly.pdbx_strand_id
1 'polypeptide(L)'
;AEGLGALGRIVPWEAMQEENPYLGYLALADVLVVTGESESMLSEAAATGKPVYIYPVAERGPGLWGRIEDWVAARAHARRLNRRGTVRPQRGLDHLCARLIARGIVQPRRDVRLLHEKLMALGIARPFGGPLELWSPPPLHEAEAVAGQVRALLGLGDA
;
A
#
# COMPACT_ATOMS: atom_id res chain seq x y z
N ALA A 1 -1.03 28.10 5.25
CA ALA A 1 -1.09 27.89 6.71
C ALA A 1 -2.46 28.27 7.29
N GLU A 2 -3.22 29.16 6.64
CA GLU A 2 -4.66 29.34 6.91
C GLU A 2 -5.36 27.98 6.79
N GLY A 3 -5.84 27.45 7.91
CA GLY A 3 -6.51 26.14 7.98
C GLY A 3 -6.04 25.23 9.12
N LEU A 4 -4.82 25.40 9.64
CA LEU A 4 -4.31 24.54 10.72
C LEU A 4 -4.71 25.01 12.14
N GLY A 5 -5.34 26.18 12.25
CA GLY A 5 -5.71 26.79 13.53
C GLY A 5 -4.49 27.31 14.32
N ALA A 6 -4.74 27.88 15.50
CA ALA A 6 -3.72 28.53 16.33
C ALA A 6 -2.64 27.57 16.87
N LEU A 7 -2.92 26.26 16.90
CA LEU A 7 -2.00 25.22 17.38
C LEU A 7 -1.35 24.43 16.23
N GLY A 8 -1.64 24.82 14.98
CA GLY A 8 -1.11 24.20 13.79
C GLY A 8 0.40 24.30 13.67
N ARG A 9 1.08 23.16 13.48
CA ARG A 9 2.51 23.13 13.15
C ARG A 9 2.70 22.51 11.78
N ILE A 10 3.58 23.12 10.98
CA ILE A 10 4.05 22.58 9.72
C ILE A 10 5.52 22.24 9.92
N VAL A 11 5.88 20.99 9.66
CA VAL A 11 7.27 20.55 9.59
C VAL A 11 7.55 20.24 8.13
N PRO A 12 8.37 21.05 7.43
CA PRO A 12 8.78 20.73 6.08
C PRO A 12 9.67 19.49 6.08
N TRP A 13 9.59 18.70 5.00
CA TRP A 13 10.51 17.58 4.82
C TRP A 13 11.90 18.07 4.46
N GLU A 14 12.93 17.52 5.11
CA GLU A 14 14.34 17.79 4.82
C GLU A 14 15.11 16.46 4.74
N ALA A 15 15.95 16.31 3.70
CA ALA A 15 16.61 15.05 3.38
C ALA A 15 17.57 14.53 4.46
N MET A 16 18.13 15.42 5.28
CA MET A 16 19.13 15.11 6.31
C MET A 16 18.79 15.82 7.62
N GLN A 17 17.57 15.65 8.10
CA GLN A 17 17.17 16.13 9.41
C GLN A 17 17.63 15.14 10.49
N GLU A 18 18.55 15.57 11.37
CA GLU A 18 19.06 14.74 12.47
C GLU A 18 17.96 14.33 13.46
N GLU A 19 16.98 15.21 13.71
CA GLU A 19 15.83 14.94 14.58
C GLU A 19 14.51 15.03 13.79
N ASN A 20 14.10 13.90 13.22
CA ASN A 20 12.81 13.79 12.51
C ASN A 20 11.67 13.50 13.52
N PRO A 21 10.71 14.43 13.71
CA PRO A 21 9.62 14.26 14.68
C PRO A 21 8.55 13.26 14.23
N TYR A 22 8.65 12.71 13.03
CA TYR A 22 7.64 11.83 12.41
C TYR A 22 7.20 10.66 13.30
N LEU A 23 8.15 9.94 13.91
CA LEU A 23 7.81 8.82 14.80
C LEU A 23 7.09 9.30 16.06
N GLY A 24 7.44 10.48 16.57
CA GLY A 24 6.73 11.10 17.69
C GLY A 24 5.27 11.44 17.32
N TYR A 25 5.04 11.94 16.10
CA TYR A 25 3.69 12.20 15.60
C TYR A 25 2.88 10.92 15.46
N LEU A 26 3.45 9.85 14.89
CA LEU A 26 2.79 8.54 14.82
C LEU A 26 2.46 8.00 16.21
N ALA A 27 3.39 8.09 17.15
CA ALA A 27 3.24 7.56 18.51
C ALA A 27 2.23 8.35 19.37
N LEU A 28 2.10 9.66 19.17
CA LEU A 28 1.27 10.53 20.02
C LEU A 28 -0.07 10.95 19.41
N ALA A 29 -0.28 10.79 18.10
CA ALA A 29 -1.56 11.16 17.47
C ALA A 29 -2.76 10.43 18.07
N ASP A 30 -3.92 11.08 18.17
CA ASP A 30 -5.19 10.39 18.43
C ASP A 30 -5.81 9.84 17.13
N VAL A 31 -5.53 10.53 16.03
CA VAL A 31 -6.01 10.23 14.68
C VAL A 31 -4.96 10.66 13.65
N LEU A 32 -4.81 9.86 12.60
CA LEU A 32 -3.88 10.10 11.51
C LEU A 32 -4.66 10.44 10.24
N VAL A 33 -4.25 11.49 9.53
CA VAL A 33 -4.76 11.82 8.19
C VAL A 33 -3.58 11.81 7.23
N VAL A 34 -3.62 10.95 6.21
CA VAL A 34 -2.52 10.72 5.27
C VAL A 34 -2.99 10.79 3.82
N THR A 35 -2.13 11.21 2.89
CA THR A 35 -2.46 11.32 1.45
C THR A 35 -2.61 9.96 0.76
N GLY A 36 -2.18 8.88 1.40
CA GLY A 36 -2.37 7.50 0.92
C GLY A 36 -1.62 7.15 -0.36
N GLU A 37 -0.78 8.04 -0.90
CA GLU A 37 -0.04 7.79 -2.15
C GLU A 37 1.20 6.89 -1.98
N SER A 38 1.53 6.55 -0.73
CA SER A 38 2.68 5.72 -0.37
C SER A 38 2.25 4.50 0.45
N GLU A 39 2.69 3.32 0.02
CA GLU A 39 2.46 2.05 0.73
C GLU A 39 3.14 2.07 2.12
N SER A 40 4.37 2.60 2.20
CA SER A 40 5.12 2.67 3.47
C SER A 40 4.42 3.57 4.47
N MET A 41 3.95 4.75 4.04
CA MET A 41 3.20 5.67 4.90
C MET A 41 1.91 5.04 5.44
N LEU A 42 1.15 4.35 4.58
CA LEU A 42 -0.05 3.64 4.98
C LEU A 42 0.24 2.49 5.94
N SER A 43 1.35 1.77 5.72
CA SER A 43 1.78 0.67 6.57
C SER A 43 2.18 1.17 7.95
N GLU A 44 2.96 2.25 8.03
CA GLU A 44 3.36 2.88 9.28
C GLU A 44 2.17 3.43 10.05
N ALA A 45 1.24 4.13 9.37
CA ALA A 45 0.02 4.63 9.98
C ALA A 45 -0.86 3.49 10.52
N ALA A 46 -1.07 2.43 9.74
CA ALA A 46 -1.85 1.27 10.13
C ALA A 46 -1.23 0.50 11.32
N ALA A 47 0.10 0.40 11.36
CA ALA A 47 0.82 -0.27 12.45
C ALA A 47 0.67 0.43 13.81
N THR A 48 0.27 1.72 13.84
CA THR A 48 0.02 2.43 15.10
C THR A 48 -1.21 1.93 15.85
N GLY A 49 -2.12 1.19 15.19
CA GLY A 49 -3.41 0.81 15.76
C GLY A 49 -4.36 1.98 15.98
N LYS A 50 -4.11 3.14 15.37
CA LYS A 50 -4.91 4.36 15.52
C LYS A 50 -5.81 4.60 14.31
N PRO A 51 -6.94 5.30 14.49
CA PRO A 51 -7.76 5.82 13.40
C PRO A 51 -6.95 6.40 12.24
N VAL A 52 -7.05 5.82 11.05
CA VAL A 52 -6.42 6.34 9.83
C VAL A 52 -7.47 6.87 8.86
N TYR A 53 -7.33 8.13 8.46
CA TYR A 53 -8.07 8.72 7.37
C TYR A 53 -7.20 8.89 6.14
N ILE A 54 -7.70 8.46 4.99
CA ILE A 54 -7.03 8.63 3.70
C ILE A 54 -7.60 9.85 3.01
N TYR A 55 -6.76 10.88 2.87
CA TYR A 55 -7.05 12.07 2.09
C TYR A 55 -6.99 11.75 0.60
N PRO A 56 -8.07 11.97 -0.18
CA PRO A 56 -8.08 11.67 -1.59
C PRO A 56 -7.20 12.68 -2.35
N VAL A 57 -6.01 12.25 -2.76
CA VAL A 57 -5.17 13.01 -3.69
C VAL A 57 -5.52 12.61 -5.12
N ALA A 58 -5.61 13.60 -6.01
CA ALA A 58 -5.88 13.35 -7.41
C ALA A 58 -4.72 12.56 -8.05
N GLU A 59 -5.00 11.32 -8.45
CA GLU A 59 -4.01 10.50 -9.15
C GLU A 59 -3.80 11.02 -10.58
N ARG A 60 -2.54 11.15 -10.99
CA ARG A 60 -2.21 11.33 -12.41
C ARG A 60 -2.43 10.00 -13.13
N GLY A 61 -3.37 9.98 -14.06
CA GLY A 61 -3.65 8.80 -14.89
C GLY A 61 -2.42 8.33 -15.69
N PRO A 62 -2.36 7.05 -16.08
CA PRO A 62 -1.24 6.51 -16.84
C PRO A 62 -1.05 7.26 -18.16
N GLY A 63 0.19 7.67 -18.43
CA GLY A 63 0.63 8.03 -19.78
C GLY A 63 0.59 6.82 -20.72
N LEU A 64 0.92 7.05 -22.00
CA LEU A 64 0.90 6.00 -23.02
C LEU A 64 1.74 4.77 -22.64
N TRP A 65 2.94 5.01 -22.10
CA TRP A 65 3.83 3.94 -21.62
C TRP A 65 3.23 3.17 -20.44
N GLY A 66 2.61 3.86 -19.48
CA GLY A 66 1.94 3.22 -18.34
C GLY A 66 0.80 2.30 -18.79
N ARG A 67 0.05 2.67 -19.84
CA ARG A 67 -1.00 1.80 -20.40
C ARG A 67 -0.43 0.54 -21.06
N ILE A 68 0.76 0.63 -21.65
CA ILE A 68 1.46 -0.53 -22.23
C ILE A 68 1.93 -1.45 -21.11
N GLU A 69 2.53 -0.90 -20.05
CA GLU A 69 2.93 -1.67 -18.87
C GLU A 69 1.75 -2.40 -18.24
N ASP A 70 0.63 -1.70 -18.03
CA ASP A 70 -0.61 -2.27 -17.49
C ASP A 70 -1.14 -3.39 -18.40
N TRP A 71 -1.08 -3.21 -19.73
CA TRP A 71 -1.47 -4.25 -20.68
C TRP A 71 -0.57 -5.48 -20.62
N VAL A 72 0.76 -5.30 -20.54
CA VAL A 72 1.72 -6.41 -20.40
C VAL A 72 1.49 -7.16 -19.08
N ALA A 73 1.29 -6.42 -17.98
CA ALA A 73 0.98 -6.99 -16.68
C ALA A 73 -0.32 -7.81 -16.69
N ALA A 74 -1.41 -7.22 -17.19
CA ALA A 74 -2.70 -7.90 -17.32
C ALA A 74 -2.59 -9.17 -18.19
N ARG A 75 -1.83 -9.10 -19.28
CA ARG A 75 -1.61 -10.21 -20.20
C ARG A 75 -0.79 -11.34 -19.56
N ALA A 76 0.24 -11.02 -18.78
CA ALA A 76 1.07 -11.99 -18.08
C ALA A 76 0.31 -12.72 -16.95
N HIS A 77 -0.58 -12.02 -16.24
CA HIS A 77 -1.35 -12.57 -15.11
C HIS A 77 -2.71 -13.17 -15.50
N ALA A 78 -3.10 -13.11 -16.78
CA ALA A 78 -4.37 -13.66 -17.25
C ALA A 78 -4.41 -15.19 -17.03
N ARG A 79 -5.06 -15.63 -15.95
CA ARG A 79 -5.36 -17.05 -15.67
C ARG A 79 -6.51 -17.52 -16.56
N ARG A 80 -6.26 -17.65 -17.86
CA ARG A 80 -7.26 -18.13 -18.83
C ARG A 80 -7.66 -19.56 -18.48
N LEU A 81 -8.95 -19.81 -18.34
CA LEU A 81 -9.48 -21.15 -18.11
C LEU A 81 -9.75 -21.84 -19.45
N ASN A 82 -9.48 -23.14 -19.52
CA ASN A 82 -9.93 -23.97 -20.62
C ASN A 82 -11.45 -24.14 -20.57
N ARG A 83 -12.06 -24.61 -21.67
CA ARG A 83 -13.50 -24.93 -21.74
C ARG A 83 -13.96 -25.93 -20.66
N ARG A 84 -13.02 -26.64 -20.03
CA ARG A 84 -13.20 -27.60 -18.93
C ARG A 84 -12.97 -27.01 -17.53
N GLY A 85 -12.79 -25.69 -17.40
CA GLY A 85 -12.59 -25.01 -16.11
C GLY A 85 -11.19 -25.13 -15.50
N THR A 86 -10.24 -25.81 -16.16
CA THR A 86 -8.85 -25.90 -15.68
C THR A 86 -8.01 -24.70 -16.16
N VAL A 87 -7.01 -24.27 -15.38
CA VAL A 87 -6.09 -23.19 -15.78
C VAL A 87 -5.31 -23.62 -17.02
N ARG A 88 -5.39 -22.82 -18.08
CA ARG A 88 -4.65 -23.03 -19.32
C ARG A 88 -3.18 -22.64 -19.10
N PRO A 89 -2.21 -23.47 -19.50
CA PRO A 89 -0.80 -23.09 -19.43
C PRO A 89 -0.52 -21.88 -20.33
N GLN A 90 0.30 -20.93 -19.83
CA GLN A 90 0.69 -19.73 -20.56
C GLN A 90 1.43 -20.09 -21.86
N ARG A 91 1.04 -19.47 -22.98
CA ARG A 91 1.65 -19.71 -24.30
C ARG A 91 1.77 -18.42 -25.10
N GLY A 92 2.73 -18.39 -26.03
CA GLY A 92 2.90 -17.29 -26.97
C GLY A 92 3.11 -15.94 -26.28
N LEU A 93 2.26 -14.97 -26.59
CA LEU A 93 2.36 -13.61 -26.06
C LEU A 93 2.23 -13.54 -24.53
N ASP A 94 1.40 -14.39 -23.91
CA ASP A 94 1.24 -14.42 -22.44
C ASP A 94 2.59 -14.77 -21.77
N HIS A 95 3.29 -15.76 -22.35
CA HIS A 95 4.61 -16.19 -21.88
C HIS A 95 5.70 -15.14 -22.16
N LEU A 96 5.64 -14.46 -23.31
CA LEU A 96 6.55 -13.35 -23.60
C LEU A 96 6.38 -12.21 -22.59
N CYS A 97 5.14 -11.82 -22.30
CA CYS A 97 4.83 -10.79 -21.30
C CYS A 97 5.36 -11.18 -19.92
N ALA A 98 5.13 -12.44 -19.49
CA ALA A 98 5.68 -12.96 -18.24
C ALA A 98 7.23 -12.90 -18.22
N ARG A 99 7.91 -13.20 -19.34
CA ARG A 99 9.37 -13.08 -19.43
C ARG A 99 9.86 -11.63 -19.40
N LEU A 100 9.12 -10.68 -19.95
CA LEU A 100 9.47 -9.26 -19.87
C LEU A 100 9.43 -8.77 -18.43
N ILE A 101 8.42 -9.18 -17.66
CA ILE A 101 8.31 -8.88 -16.23
C ILE A 101 9.40 -9.58 -15.43
N ALA A 102 9.61 -10.87 -15.64
CA ALA A 102 10.64 -11.64 -14.93
C ALA A 102 12.07 -11.13 -15.17
N ARG A 103 12.32 -10.48 -16.31
CA ARG A 103 13.59 -9.83 -16.64
C ARG A 103 13.70 -8.38 -16.15
N GLY A 104 12.65 -7.85 -15.53
CA GLY A 104 12.60 -6.44 -15.10
C GLY A 104 12.51 -5.44 -16.25
N ILE A 105 12.23 -5.88 -17.49
CA ILE A 105 12.07 -4.99 -18.65
C ILE A 105 10.74 -4.23 -18.53
N VAL A 106 9.72 -4.87 -17.99
CA VAL A 106 8.45 -4.24 -17.64
C VAL A 106 8.25 -4.40 -16.15
N GLN A 107 8.13 -3.29 -15.44
CA GLN A 107 7.78 -3.31 -14.03
C GLN A 107 6.31 -2.93 -13.90
N PRO A 108 5.42 -3.85 -13.47
CA PRO A 108 4.03 -3.50 -13.24
C PRO A 108 3.94 -2.39 -12.19
N ARG A 109 3.02 -1.46 -12.41
CA ARG A 109 2.79 -0.34 -11.51
C ARG A 109 2.24 -0.86 -10.18
N ARG A 110 2.61 -0.18 -9.09
CA ARG A 110 2.06 -0.45 -7.76
C ARG A 110 0.57 -0.13 -7.74
N ASP A 111 -0.23 -1.02 -7.18
CA ASP A 111 -1.67 -0.83 -7.01
C ASP A 111 -1.97 -0.43 -5.56
N VAL A 112 -1.77 0.86 -5.28
CA VAL A 112 -2.00 1.44 -3.96
C VAL A 112 -3.50 1.44 -3.60
N ARG A 113 -4.38 1.40 -4.60
CA ARG A 113 -5.84 1.37 -4.40
C ARG A 113 -6.28 0.07 -3.76
N LEU A 114 -5.71 -1.05 -4.18
CA LEU A 114 -5.98 -2.34 -3.54
C LEU A 114 -5.60 -2.32 -2.05
N LEU A 115 -4.50 -1.65 -1.69
CA LEU A 115 -4.11 -1.47 -0.30
C LEU A 115 -5.14 -0.61 0.46
N HIS A 116 -5.59 0.50 -0.12
CA HIS A 116 -6.64 1.34 0.48
C HIS A 116 -7.90 0.53 0.76
N GLU A 117 -8.40 -0.19 -0.25
CA GLU A 117 -9.61 -1.02 -0.15
C GLU A 117 -9.49 -2.07 0.95
N LYS A 118 -8.34 -2.73 1.04
CA LYS A 118 -8.07 -3.71 2.11
C LYS A 118 -8.05 -3.08 3.50
N LEU A 119 -7.36 -1.95 3.67
CA LEU A 119 -7.30 -1.26 4.96
C LEU A 119 -8.70 -0.79 5.41
N MET A 120 -9.53 -0.33 4.47
CA MET A 120 -10.92 0.02 4.75
C MET A 120 -11.77 -1.20 5.10
N ALA A 121 -11.62 -2.31 4.38
CA ALA A 121 -12.33 -3.55 4.65
C ALA A 121 -11.96 -4.16 6.02
N LEU A 122 -10.72 -3.99 6.46
CA LEU A 122 -10.26 -4.38 7.79
C LEU A 122 -10.71 -3.41 8.91
N GLY A 123 -11.36 -2.30 8.56
CA GLY A 123 -11.78 -1.27 9.52
C GLY A 123 -10.61 -0.44 10.08
N ILE A 124 -9.44 -0.49 9.45
CA ILE A 124 -8.25 0.26 9.86
C ILE A 124 -8.29 1.70 9.32
N ALA A 125 -8.78 1.87 8.10
CA ALA A 125 -8.81 3.16 7.43
C ALA A 125 -10.22 3.57 6.98
N ARG A 126 -10.44 4.88 6.84
CA ARG A 126 -11.65 5.49 6.28
C ARG A 126 -11.29 6.60 5.29
N PRO A 127 -12.13 6.91 4.28
CA PRO A 127 -11.90 8.09 3.45
C PRO A 127 -12.04 9.37 4.28
N PHE A 128 -11.16 10.34 4.05
CA PHE A 128 -11.29 11.68 4.60
C PHE A 128 -12.36 12.46 3.84
N GLY A 129 -13.12 13.32 4.53
CA GLY A 129 -14.14 14.17 3.91
C GLY A 129 -15.34 14.49 4.81
N GLY A 130 -15.44 13.84 5.97
CA GLY A 130 -16.41 14.14 7.01
C GLY A 130 -15.75 14.52 8.35
N PRO A 131 -16.54 14.64 9.43
CA PRO A 131 -16.02 14.80 10.78
C PRO A 131 -15.04 13.69 11.14
N LEU A 132 -14.00 14.04 11.90
CA LEU A 132 -13.05 13.07 12.44
C LEU A 132 -13.70 12.34 13.62
N GLU A 133 -13.89 11.04 13.45
CA GLU A 133 -14.34 10.13 14.48
C GLU A 133 -13.14 9.37 15.02
N LEU A 134 -13.18 9.09 16.32
CA LEU A 134 -12.21 8.22 16.97
C LEU A 134 -12.79 6.81 17.06
N TRP A 135 -12.00 5.82 16.66
CA TRP A 135 -12.33 4.40 16.83
C TRP A 135 -11.07 3.63 17.24
N SER A 136 -11.21 2.34 17.49
CA SER A 136 -10.08 1.46 17.81
C SER A 136 -9.93 0.42 16.70
N PRO A 137 -9.06 0.67 15.70
CA PRO A 137 -8.69 -0.33 14.70
C PRO A 137 -8.15 -1.63 15.31
N PRO A 138 -8.33 -2.77 14.63
CA PRO A 138 -7.53 -3.94 14.94
C PRO A 138 -6.03 -3.64 14.66
N PRO A 139 -5.11 -4.08 15.53
CA PRO A 139 -3.69 -3.85 15.31
C PRO A 139 -3.22 -4.62 14.07
N LEU A 140 -2.45 -3.96 13.20
CA LEU A 140 -1.91 -4.56 11.97
C LEU A 140 -0.40 -4.78 12.12
N HIS A 141 -0.04 -5.98 12.60
CA HIS A 141 1.34 -6.45 12.82
C HIS A 141 1.69 -7.57 11.81
N GLU A 142 1.53 -7.26 10.52
CA GLU A 142 1.79 -8.22 9.43
C GLU A 142 3.26 -8.61 9.34
N ALA A 143 4.17 -7.71 9.74
CA ALA A 143 5.61 -7.97 9.70
C ALA A 143 5.99 -9.12 10.62
N GLU A 144 5.42 -9.16 11.83
CA GLU A 144 5.63 -10.22 12.81
C GLU A 144 5.07 -11.55 12.32
N ALA A 145 3.86 -11.53 11.73
CA ALA A 145 3.25 -12.73 11.15
C ALA A 145 4.07 -13.30 9.99
N VAL A 146 4.53 -12.45 9.07
CA VAL A 146 5.38 -12.84 7.94
C VAL A 146 6.74 -13.33 8.42
N ALA A 147 7.35 -12.65 9.39
CA ALA A 147 8.61 -13.09 10.00
C ALA A 147 8.48 -14.49 10.61
N GLY A 148 7.38 -14.76 11.32
CA GLY A 148 7.07 -16.10 11.84
C GLY A 148 6.98 -17.16 10.74
N GLN A 149 6.27 -16.87 9.64
CA GLN A 149 6.19 -17.79 8.50
C GLN A 149 7.55 -18.05 7.84
N VAL A 150 8.35 -17.00 7.65
CA VAL A 150 9.71 -17.13 7.10
C VAL A 150 10.58 -17.98 8.02
N ARG A 151 10.53 -17.75 9.33
CA ARG A 151 11.26 -18.54 10.32
C ARG A 151 10.87 -20.01 10.27
N ALA A 152 9.58 -20.32 10.19
CA ALA A 152 9.08 -21.68 10.03
C ALA A 152 9.59 -22.34 8.72
N LEU A 153 9.55 -21.63 7.60
CA LEU A 153 10.07 -22.11 6.31
C LEU A 153 11.58 -22.38 6.33
N LEU A 154 12.33 -21.62 7.13
CA LEU A 154 13.77 -21.75 7.29
C LEU A 154 14.18 -22.75 8.39
N GLY A 155 13.22 -23.34 9.11
CA GLY A 155 13.49 -24.22 10.25
C GLY A 155 14.08 -23.51 11.47
N LEU A 156 13.95 -22.19 11.54
CA LEU A 156 14.32 -21.38 12.69
C LEU A 156 13.13 -21.39 13.65
N GLY A 157 13.10 -22.32 14.62
CA GLY A 157 11.98 -22.43 15.56
C GLY A 157 11.68 -21.13 16.31
N ASP A 158 10.45 -20.96 16.80
CA ASP A 158 9.99 -19.75 17.51
C ASP A 158 10.91 -19.44 18.70
N ALA A 159 11.49 -18.24 18.71
CA ALA A 159 12.32 -17.74 19.80
C ALA A 159 11.50 -16.80 20.68
#